data_AF-A0A4R5DY17-F1
#
_entry.id   AF-A0A4R5DY17-F1
#
_cell.length_a   1.000
_cell.length_b   1.000
_cell.length_c   1.000
_cell.angle_alpha   90.00
_cell.angle_beta   90.00
_cell.angle_gamma   90.00
#
_symmetry.space_group_name_H-M   'P 1'
#
loop_
_entity.id
_entity.type
_entity.pdbx_description
1 polymer ?
#
loop_
_entity_poly.entity_id
_entity_poly.type
_entity_poly.pdbx_seq_one_letter_code
_entity_poly.pdbx_strand_id
1 'polypeptide(L)'
;MDSESLAAAGLLAALGRASEILAELHHPFVRSERFSYFFPPAGARTGTTFTLPDGREMRFEVSIAAADGAFHVTGEITAEGESLLDLPRKSVPGLGDALAVLDDYAGEVAAPAGRLIDQLLDGIV
;
A
#
# COMPACT_ATOMS: atom_id res chain seq x y z
N MET A 1 11.32 2.93 28.23
CA MET A 1 10.56 3.23 27.01
C MET A 1 9.12 2.88 27.29
N ASP A 2 8.18 3.79 27.05
CA ASP A 2 6.75 3.54 27.30
C ASP A 2 6.12 2.68 26.19
N SER A 3 4.92 2.15 26.47
CA SER A 3 4.19 1.25 25.56
C SER A 3 3.77 1.96 24.26
N GLU A 4 3.55 3.27 24.31
CA GLU A 4 3.15 4.08 23.16
C GLU A 4 4.33 4.24 22.18
N SER A 5 5.53 4.50 22.69
CA SER A 5 6.77 4.56 21.91
C SER A 5 7.07 3.22 21.23
N LEU A 6 6.83 2.10 21.92
CA LEU A 6 6.96 0.76 21.33
C LEU A 6 5.96 0.53 20.19
N ALA A 7 4.71 0.92 20.39
CA ALA A 7 3.66 0.82 19.37
C ALA A 7 4.00 1.69 18.13
N ALA A 8 4.46 2.91 18.34
CA ALA A 8 4.88 3.81 17.27
C ALA A 8 6.09 3.25 16.49
N ALA A 9 7.08 2.70 17.18
CA ALA A 9 8.23 2.05 16.55
C ALA A 9 7.81 0.83 15.72
N GLY A 10 6.89 0.01 16.25
CA GLY A 10 6.33 -1.14 15.53
C GLY A 10 5.60 -0.74 14.26
N LEU A 11 4.75 0.30 14.35
CA LEU A 11 4.04 0.86 13.19
C LEU A 11 5.01 1.39 12.13
N LEU A 12 6.02 2.17 12.54
CA LEU A 12 7.02 2.71 11.61
C LEU A 12 7.80 1.60 10.92
N ALA A 13 8.19 0.55 11.66
CA ALA A 13 8.88 -0.60 11.09
C ALA A 13 8.02 -1.36 10.07
N ALA A 14 6.72 -1.54 10.34
CA ALA A 14 5.80 -2.19 9.41
C ALA A 14 5.56 -1.35 8.14
N LEU A 15 5.36 -0.04 8.30
CA LEU A 15 5.26 0.88 7.16
C LEU A 15 6.54 0.90 6.33
N GLY A 16 7.70 0.82 6.98
CA GLY A 16 9.00 0.68 6.31
C GLY A 16 9.08 -0.58 5.45
N ARG A 17 8.73 -1.76 6.01
CA ARG A 17 8.70 -3.02 5.25
C ARG A 17 7.71 -2.99 4.10
N ALA A 18 6.50 -2.50 4.32
CA ALA A 18 5.50 -2.36 3.25
C ALA A 18 6.00 -1.42 2.15
N SER A 19 6.63 -0.31 2.51
CA SER A 19 7.25 0.61 1.57
C SER A 19 8.39 -0.05 0.78
N GLU A 20 9.22 -0.89 1.42
CA GLU A 20 10.28 -1.66 0.76
C GLU A 20 9.72 -2.69 -0.24
N ILE A 21 8.71 -3.46 0.16
CA ILE A 21 8.03 -4.43 -0.72
C ILE A 21 7.48 -3.73 -1.97
N LEU A 22 6.78 -2.61 -1.79
CA LEU A 22 6.19 -1.86 -2.89
C LEU A 22 7.25 -1.09 -3.69
N ALA A 23 8.42 -0.84 -3.12
CA ALA A 23 9.56 -0.20 -3.77
C ALA A 23 10.38 -1.15 -4.65
N GLU A 24 10.37 -2.44 -4.36
CA GLU A 24 10.98 -3.48 -5.20
C GLU A 24 10.22 -3.67 -6.52
N LEU A 25 9.01 -3.15 -6.61
CA LEU A 25 8.26 -3.08 -7.85
C LEU A 25 9.02 -2.20 -8.86
N HIS A 26 9.63 -2.85 -9.84
CA HIS A 26 10.34 -2.20 -10.93
C HIS A 26 9.83 -2.77 -12.25
N HIS A 27 9.60 -1.87 -13.21
CA HIS A 27 9.33 -2.26 -14.58
C HIS A 27 10.15 -1.36 -15.52
N PRO A 28 10.87 -1.94 -16.51
CA PRO A 28 11.92 -1.24 -17.25
C PRO A 28 11.44 -0.05 -18.09
N PHE A 29 10.14 0.01 -18.42
CA PHE A 29 9.55 1.02 -19.30
C PHE A 29 8.67 2.05 -18.59
N VAL A 30 8.51 1.96 -17.26
CA VAL A 30 7.72 2.93 -16.49
C VAL A 30 8.54 3.54 -15.36
N ARG A 31 8.26 4.81 -15.10
CA ARG A 31 8.79 5.50 -13.92
C ARG A 31 7.93 5.14 -12.73
N SER A 32 8.56 5.06 -11.56
CA SER A 32 7.86 4.89 -10.30
C SER A 32 8.30 5.91 -9.26
N GLU A 33 7.36 6.33 -8.43
CA GLU A 33 7.58 7.22 -7.30
C GLU A 33 6.94 6.62 -6.04
N ARG A 34 7.71 6.61 -4.95
CA ARG A 34 7.23 6.14 -3.64
C ARG A 34 6.52 7.28 -2.93
N PHE A 35 5.47 6.95 -2.19
CA PHE A 35 4.84 7.92 -1.30
C PHE A 35 4.56 7.29 0.06
N SER A 36 4.56 8.15 1.07
CA SER A 36 4.03 7.85 2.39
C SER A 36 3.44 9.12 2.99
N TYR A 37 2.24 9.02 3.56
CA TYR A 37 1.63 10.15 4.27
C TYR A 37 0.70 9.67 5.38
N PHE A 38 0.52 10.54 6.36
CA PHE A 38 -0.50 10.39 7.38
C PHE A 38 -1.80 11.04 6.92
N PHE A 39 -2.94 10.47 7.30
CA PHE A 39 -4.25 11.03 7.01
C PHE A 39 -5.14 11.03 8.27
N PRO A 40 -6.03 12.04 8.44
CA PRO A 40 -6.94 12.10 9.57
C PRO A 40 -7.94 10.93 9.59
N PRO A 41 -8.45 10.53 10.77
CA PRO A 41 -8.10 11.05 12.10
C PRO A 41 -6.83 10.42 12.70
N ALA A 42 -6.48 9.19 12.32
CA ALA A 42 -5.33 8.46 12.85
C ALA A 42 -4.88 7.36 11.87
N GLY A 43 -4.54 7.75 10.64
CA GLY A 43 -4.19 6.85 9.55
C GLY A 43 -2.81 7.10 8.96
N ALA A 44 -2.23 6.04 8.40
CA ALA A 44 -1.00 6.08 7.62
C ALA A 44 -1.19 5.27 6.35
N ARG A 45 -0.60 5.75 5.25
CA ARG A 45 -0.65 5.11 3.94
C ARG A 45 0.71 5.16 3.30
N THR A 46 1.09 4.08 2.64
CA THR A 46 2.33 3.99 1.86
C THR A 46 2.08 3.21 0.57
N GLY A 47 2.90 3.49 -0.43
CA GLY A 47 2.79 2.83 -1.71
C GLY A 47 3.72 3.37 -2.77
N THR A 48 3.47 2.91 -3.99
CA THR A 48 4.21 3.28 -5.19
C THR A 48 3.23 3.68 -6.29
N THR A 49 3.48 4.83 -6.90
CA THR A 49 2.80 5.27 -8.12
C THR A 49 3.69 4.96 -9.32
N PHE A 50 3.13 4.33 -10.34
CA PHE A 50 3.73 4.14 -11.65
C PHE A 50 3.09 5.10 -12.64
N THR A 51 3.91 5.78 -13.43
CA THR A 51 3.43 6.60 -14.56
C THR A 51 3.69 5.85 -15.85
N LEU A 52 2.60 5.45 -16.53
CA LEU A 52 2.62 4.81 -17.84
C LEU A 52 3.14 5.77 -18.94
N PRO A 53 3.65 5.27 -20.08
CA PRO A 53 4.18 6.13 -21.15
C PRO A 53 3.18 7.13 -21.74
N ASP A 54 1.89 6.84 -21.66
CA ASP A 54 0.79 7.71 -22.08
C ASP A 54 0.37 8.75 -21.02
N GLY A 55 1.04 8.75 -19.87
CA GLY A 55 0.80 9.67 -18.75
C GLY A 55 -0.20 9.17 -17.71
N ARG A 56 -0.83 8.01 -17.92
CA ARG A 56 -1.74 7.43 -16.92
C ARG A 56 -0.99 7.03 -15.66
N GLU A 57 -1.61 7.25 -14.51
CA GLU A 57 -1.07 6.87 -13.22
C GLU A 57 -1.74 5.61 -12.71
N MET A 58 -0.91 4.66 -12.25
CA MET A 58 -1.30 3.44 -11.59
C MET A 58 -0.69 3.42 -10.19
N ARG A 59 -1.47 3.12 -9.16
CA ARG A 59 -1.06 3.27 -7.77
C ARG A 59 -1.31 2.00 -6.99
N PHE A 60 -0.26 1.52 -6.34
CA PHE A 60 -0.26 0.35 -5.47
C PHE A 60 -0.11 0.84 -4.04
N GLU A 61 -1.06 0.52 -3.17
CA GLU A 61 -1.05 1.08 -1.83
C GLU A 61 -1.60 0.16 -0.75
N VAL A 62 -1.09 0.36 0.46
CA VAL A 62 -1.68 -0.18 1.68
C VAL A 62 -1.87 0.93 2.70
N SER A 63 -2.88 0.77 3.55
CA SER A 63 -3.15 1.73 4.60
C SER A 63 -3.59 1.07 5.88
N ILE A 64 -3.27 1.73 6.99
CA ILE A 64 -3.73 1.37 8.33
C ILE A 64 -4.30 2.62 9.01
N ALA A 65 -5.47 2.50 9.64
CA ALA A 65 -6.08 3.59 10.41
C ALA A 65 -6.75 3.09 11.68
N ALA A 66 -6.63 3.85 12.76
CA ALA A 66 -7.38 3.60 13.99
C ALA A 66 -8.72 4.36 13.97
N ALA A 67 -9.83 3.64 14.08
CA ALA A 67 -11.17 4.20 14.22
C ALA A 67 -12.08 3.22 14.97
N ASP A 68 -13.13 3.74 15.63
CA ASP A 68 -14.18 2.92 16.26
C ASP A 68 -13.67 1.83 17.23
N GLY A 69 -12.53 2.08 17.89
CA GLY A 69 -11.90 1.14 18.83
C GLY A 69 -11.17 -0.03 18.17
N ALA A 70 -10.90 0.04 16.87
CA ALA A 70 -10.17 -0.97 16.10
C ALA A 70 -9.14 -0.35 15.15
N PHE A 71 -8.25 -1.19 14.63
CA PHE A 71 -7.36 -0.90 13.53
C PHE A 71 -7.96 -1.46 12.24
N HIS A 72 -7.99 -0.62 11.22
CA HIS A 72 -8.50 -0.94 9.90
C HIS A 72 -7.37 -0.96 8.91
N VAL A 73 -7.25 -2.06 8.16
CA VAL A 73 -6.24 -2.25 7.13
C VAL A 73 -6.91 -2.41 5.78
N THR A 74 -6.39 -1.71 4.78
CA THR A 74 -6.82 -1.79 3.38
C THR A 74 -5.61 -1.96 2.47
N GLY A 75 -5.83 -2.57 1.31
CA GLY A 75 -4.85 -2.67 0.24
C GLY A 75 -5.56 -2.49 -1.09
N GLU A 76 -5.03 -1.64 -1.95
CA GLU A 76 -5.69 -1.23 -3.18
C GLU A 76 -4.69 -1.07 -4.32
N ILE A 77 -5.16 -1.37 -5.53
CA ILE A 77 -4.50 -1.00 -6.78
C ILE A 77 -5.49 -0.17 -7.59
N THR A 78 -5.13 1.06 -7.92
CA THR A 78 -5.94 1.94 -8.76
C THR A 78 -5.22 2.31 -10.05
N ALA A 79 -5.95 2.54 -11.12
CA ALA A 79 -5.45 3.18 -12.35
C ALA A 79 -6.48 4.22 -12.81
N GLU A 80 -6.05 5.46 -13.05
CA GLU A 80 -6.95 6.57 -13.43
C GLU A 80 -8.14 6.80 -12.47
N GLY A 81 -8.00 6.40 -11.20
CA GLY A 81 -9.06 6.47 -10.20
C GLY A 81 -10.06 5.31 -10.24
N GLU A 82 -9.90 4.35 -11.15
CA GLU A 82 -10.63 3.10 -11.15
C GLU A 82 -9.89 2.04 -10.32
N SER A 83 -10.63 1.28 -9.53
CA SER A 83 -10.06 0.20 -8.72
C SER A 83 -9.85 -1.05 -9.57
N LEU A 84 -8.60 -1.48 -9.69
CA LEU A 84 -8.20 -2.71 -10.35
C LEU A 84 -8.14 -3.88 -9.36
N LEU A 85 -7.87 -3.58 -8.09
CA LEU A 85 -7.90 -4.51 -6.97
C LEU A 85 -8.27 -3.74 -5.71
N ASP A 86 -9.28 -4.21 -4.99
CA ASP A 86 -9.69 -3.70 -3.68
C ASP A 86 -9.74 -4.88 -2.71
N LEU A 87 -8.73 -4.98 -1.84
CA LEU A 87 -8.71 -6.04 -0.82
C LEU A 87 -9.78 -5.77 0.23
N PRO A 88 -10.51 -6.80 0.70
CA PRO A 88 -11.52 -6.62 1.73
C PRO A 88 -10.94 -5.91 2.95
N ARG A 89 -11.53 -4.81 3.40
CA ARG A 89 -11.11 -4.12 4.62
C ARG A 89 -11.09 -5.10 5.80
N LYS A 90 -9.94 -5.19 6.48
CA LYS A 90 -9.82 -5.94 7.75
C LYS A 90 -9.92 -4.99 8.91
N SER A 91 -10.64 -5.40 9.95
CA SER A 91 -10.79 -4.66 11.19
C SER A 91 -10.40 -5.56 12.35
N VAL A 92 -9.40 -5.18 13.10
CA VAL A 92 -8.86 -5.97 14.22
C VAL A 92 -8.65 -5.09 15.45
N PRO A 93 -8.86 -5.60 16.67
CA PRO A 93 -8.75 -4.80 17.88
C PRO A 93 -7.30 -4.50 18.27
N GLY A 94 -6.35 -5.36 17.90
CA GLY A 94 -4.95 -5.26 18.30
C GLY A 94 -4.07 -4.65 17.20
N LEU A 95 -3.16 -3.76 17.58
CA LEU A 95 -2.16 -3.21 16.67
C LEU A 95 -1.28 -4.31 16.07
N GLY A 96 -0.82 -5.27 16.87
CA GLY A 96 0.04 -6.37 16.39
C GLY A 96 -0.59 -7.16 15.25
N ASP A 97 -1.87 -7.54 15.39
CA ASP A 97 -2.62 -8.22 14.34
C ASP A 97 -2.80 -7.33 13.11
N ALA A 98 -3.02 -6.02 13.32
CA ALA A 98 -3.16 -5.08 12.21
C ALA A 98 -1.86 -4.93 11.41
N LEU A 99 -0.71 -4.93 12.09
CA LEU A 99 0.60 -4.87 11.43
C LEU A 99 0.87 -6.15 10.63
N ALA A 100 0.47 -7.32 11.14
CA ALA A 100 0.58 -8.58 10.38
C ALA A 100 -0.28 -8.55 9.11
N VAL A 101 -1.53 -8.08 9.22
CA VAL A 101 -2.41 -7.91 8.05
C VAL A 101 -1.84 -6.89 7.06
N LEU A 102 -1.22 -5.80 7.55
CA LEU A 102 -0.59 -4.80 6.70
C LEU A 102 0.56 -5.40 5.88
N ASP A 103 1.40 -6.22 6.51
CA ASP A 103 2.50 -6.93 5.84
C ASP A 103 1.95 -7.92 4.78
N ASP A 104 0.91 -8.69 5.12
CA ASP A 104 0.24 -9.60 4.17
C ASP A 104 -0.35 -8.83 2.97
N TYR A 105 -1.05 -7.73 3.23
CA TYR A 105 -1.68 -6.92 2.18
C TYR A 105 -0.64 -6.24 1.28
N ALA A 106 0.53 -5.86 1.80
CA ALA A 106 1.61 -5.34 0.98
C ALA A 106 2.09 -6.40 -0.03
N GLY A 107 2.20 -7.66 0.40
CA GLY A 107 2.50 -8.78 -0.48
C GLY A 107 1.41 -9.04 -1.53
N GLU A 108 0.14 -9.05 -1.11
CA GLU A 108 -1.00 -9.26 -2.03
C GLU A 108 -1.13 -8.16 -3.08
N VAL A 109 -0.89 -6.89 -2.70
CA VAL A 109 -0.87 -5.75 -3.61
C VAL A 109 0.34 -5.79 -4.55
N ALA A 110 1.50 -6.21 -4.07
CA ALA A 110 2.72 -6.31 -4.88
C ALA A 110 2.66 -7.48 -5.90
N ALA A 111 2.07 -8.61 -5.51
CA ALA A 111 2.07 -9.84 -6.31
C ALA A 111 1.58 -9.68 -7.77
N PRO A 112 0.49 -8.95 -8.07
CA PRO A 112 0.01 -8.77 -9.44
C PRO A 112 0.73 -7.66 -10.22
N ALA A 113 1.60 -6.85 -9.59
CA ALA A 113 2.08 -5.59 -10.16
C ALA A 113 2.71 -5.72 -11.56
N GLY A 114 3.66 -6.65 -11.74
CA GLY A 114 4.30 -6.86 -13.04
C GLY A 114 3.29 -7.18 -14.14
N ARG A 115 2.40 -8.15 -13.89
CA ARG A 115 1.39 -8.55 -14.89
C ARG A 115 0.39 -7.45 -15.21
N LEU A 116 -0.03 -6.65 -14.22
CA LEU A 116 -0.97 -5.56 -14.46
C LEU A 116 -0.31 -4.42 -15.25
N ILE A 117 0.95 -4.08 -14.95
CA ILE A 117 1.71 -3.09 -15.71
C ILE A 117 1.88 -3.57 -17.15
N ASP A 118 2.28 -4.82 -17.37
CA ASP A 118 2.42 -5.41 -18.71
C ASP A 118 1.10 -5.33 -19.51
N GLN A 119 -0.02 -5.72 -18.90
CA GLN A 119 -1.34 -5.67 -19.54
C GLN A 119 -1.77 -4.25 -19.95
N LEU A 120 -1.48 -3.25 -19.11
CA LEU A 120 -1.81 -1.86 -19.42
C LEU A 120 -0.89 -1.29 -20.50
N LEU A 121 0.37 -1.73 -20.56
CA LEU A 121 1.32 -1.35 -21.60
C LEU A 121 0.97 -1.98 -22.96
N ASP A 122 0.58 -3.25 -22.99
CA ASP A 122 0.11 -3.93 -24.21
C ASP A 122 -1.10 -3.22 -24.84
N GLY A 123 -1.95 -2.59 -24.02
CA GLY A 123 -3.07 -1.79 -24.50
C GLY A 123 -2.71 -0.43 -25.11
N ILE A 124 -1.45 0.00 -25.01
CA ILE A 124 -0.94 1.27 -25.58
C ILE A 124 -0.30 1.06 -26.96
N VAL A 125 0.17 -0.16 -27.25
CA VAL A 125 0.92 -0.50 -28.48
C VAL A 125 0.00 -0.71 -29.69
#